data_AF-A0A7C2MJT6-F1
#
_entry.id   AF-A0A7C2MJT6-F1
#
_cell.length_a   1.000
_cell.length_b   1.000
_cell.length_c   1.000
_cell.angle_alpha   90.00
_cell.angle_beta   90.00
_cell.angle_gamma   90.00
#
_symmetry.space_group_name_H-M   'P 1'
#
loop_
_entity.id
_entity.type
_entity.pdbx_description
1 polymer ?
#
loop_
_entity_poly.entity_id
_entity_poly.type
_entity_poly.pdbx_seq_one_letter_code
_entity_poly.pdbx_strand_id
1 'polypeptide(L)' 'MNQQQPKAISPEPADLDETLALAIRSAREKKADHIVALDLREITSFADYFLICSGASTRQVQAISDEILEKL' A
#
# COMPACT_ATOMS: atom_id res chain seq x y z
N MET A 1 27.82 4.50 1.97
CA MET A 1 26.35 4.60 1.75
C MET A 1 25.78 3.20 1.84
N ASN A 2 25.08 2.86 2.92
CA ASN A 2 24.37 1.59 3.02
C ASN A 2 23.11 1.71 2.15
N GLN A 3 23.08 1.03 1.01
CA GLN A 3 21.95 1.04 0.08
C GLN A 3 20.86 0.11 0.62
N GLN A 4 20.18 0.51 1.69
CA GLN A 4 19.04 -0.24 2.24
C GLN A 4 17.85 -0.01 1.30
N GLN A 5 17.64 -0.92 0.35
CA GLN A 5 16.50 -0.86 -0.57
C GLN A 5 15.21 -1.22 0.17
N PRO A 6 14.06 -0.58 -0.18
CA PRO A 6 12.76 -0.95 0.38
C PRO A 6 12.48 -2.43 0.15
N LYS A 7 12.16 -3.16 1.22
CA LYS A 7 11.81 -4.58 1.13
C LYS A 7 10.33 -4.68 0.75
N ALA A 8 10.05 -5.36 -0.36
CA ALA A 8 8.67 -5.77 -0.66
C ALA A 8 8.21 -6.74 0.43
N ILE A 9 7.12 -6.38 1.12
CA ILE A 9 6.54 -7.23 2.15
C ILE A 9 5.50 -8.15 1.50
N SER A 10 5.70 -9.46 1.67
CA SER A 10 4.63 -10.43 1.48
C SER A 10 3.66 -10.27 2.65
N PRO A 11 2.34 -10.16 2.44
CA PRO A 11 1.39 -9.84 3.49
C PRO A 11 1.11 -11.06 4.38
N GLU A 12 2.11 -11.49 5.15
CA GLU A 12 1.91 -12.43 6.24
C GLU A 12 1.30 -11.67 7.44
N PRO A 13 0.18 -12.14 8.01
CA PRO A 13 -0.71 -11.34 8.85
C PRO A 13 -0.17 -10.94 10.23
N ALA A 14 0.99 -11.45 10.65
CA ALA A 14 1.51 -11.23 12.01
C ALA A 14 2.13 -9.84 12.23
N ASP A 15 2.56 -9.16 11.16
CA ASP A 15 3.30 -7.87 11.24
C ASP A 15 2.66 -6.72 10.43
N LEU A 16 1.43 -6.90 9.93
CA LEU A 16 0.75 -5.83 9.18
C LEU A 16 0.06 -4.84 10.13
N ASP A 17 0.45 -3.57 10.02
CA ASP A 17 -0.30 -2.46 10.62
C ASP A 17 -1.77 -2.48 10.14
N GLU A 18 -2.70 -2.23 11.05
CA GLU A 18 -4.14 -2.19 10.76
C GLU A 18 -4.47 -1.19 9.64
N THR A 19 -3.76 -0.05 9.62
CA THR A 19 -3.87 0.99 8.60
C THR A 19 -3.48 0.47 7.22
N LEU A 20 -2.37 -0.25 7.13
CA LEU A 20 -1.89 -0.85 5.88
C LEU A 20 -2.85 -1.97 5.41
N ALA A 21 -3.33 -2.80 6.33
CA ALA A 21 -4.28 -3.87 6.03
C ALA A 21 -5.60 -3.30 5.48
N LEU A 22 -6.08 -2.20 6.07
CA LEU A 22 -7.27 -1.49 5.63
C LEU A 22 -7.08 -0.91 4.22
N ALA A 23 -5.97 -0.22 3.97
CA ALA A 23 -5.65 0.33 2.66
C ALA A 23 -5.55 -0.75 1.57
N ILE A 24 -4.88 -1.89 1.86
CA ILE A 24 -4.80 -3.03 0.94
C ILE A 24 -6.20 -3.59 0.64
N ARG A 25 -7.05 -3.75 1.67
CA ARG A 25 -8.41 -4.23 1.49
C ARG A 25 -9.23 -3.29 0.62
N SER A 26 -9.20 -1.99 0.89
CA SER A 26 -9.89 -0.96 0.09
C SER A 26 -9.44 -0.98 -1.38
N ALA A 27 -8.13 -1.10 -1.62
CA ALA A 27 -7.61 -1.24 -2.98
C ALA A 27 -8.14 -2.51 -3.69
N ARG A 28 -8.19 -3.65 -2.99
CA ARG A 28 -8.72 -4.92 -3.52
C ARG A 28 -10.21 -4.85 -3.82
N GLU A 29 -11.00 -4.17 -2.99
CA GLU A 29 -12.44 -3.99 -3.22
C GLU A 29 -12.72 -3.21 -4.51
N LYS A 30 -11.84 -2.27 -4.88
CA LYS A 30 -11.88 -1.56 -6.17
C LYS A 30 -11.14 -2.26 -7.30
N LYS A 31 -10.75 -3.53 -7.10
CA LYS A 31 -10.07 -4.38 -8.08
C LYS A 31 -8.76 -3.78 -8.58
N ALA A 32 -7.97 -3.17 -7.69
CA ALA A 32 -6.64 -2.72 -8.03
C ALA A 32 -5.73 -3.91 -8.37
N ASP A 33 -4.89 -3.73 -9.38
CA ASP A 33 -3.88 -4.70 -9.84
C ASP A 33 -2.50 -4.37 -9.26
N HIS A 34 -1.59 -5.35 -9.28
CA HIS A 34 -0.19 -5.17 -8.85
C HIS A 34 -0.04 -4.50 -7.48
N ILE A 35 -0.87 -4.88 -6.50
CA ILE A 35 -0.82 -4.34 -5.14
C ILE A 35 0.46 -4.84 -4.46
N VAL A 36 1.36 -3.92 -4.15
CA VAL A 36 2.64 -4.14 -3.48
C VAL A 36 2.76 -3.17 -2.33
N ALA A 37 3.09 -3.66 -1.13
CA ALA A 37 3.48 -2.82 -0.01
C ALA A 37 5.01 -2.87 0.17
N LEU A 38 5.61 -1.71 0.39
CA LEU A 38 7.02 -1.52 0.67
C LEU A 38 7.17 -1.06 2.12
N ASP A 39 8.04 -1.73 2.88
CA ASP A 39 8.41 -1.31 4.23
C ASP A 39 9.54 -0.27 4.17
N LEU A 40 9.30 0.89 4.79
CA LEU A 40 10.16 2.07 4.78
C LEU A 40 10.66 2.46 6.17
N ARG A 41 10.24 1.78 7.25
CA ARG A 41 10.54 2.17 8.64
C ARG A 41 12.03 2.33 8.93
N GLU A 42 12.87 1.55 8.25
CA GLU A 42 14.32 1.57 8.38
C GLU A 42 15.03 2.46 7.35
N ILE A 43 14.28 3.15 6.49
CA ILE A 43 14.80 3.94 5.36
C ILE A 43 14.41 5.41 5.51
N THR A 44 13.20 5.70 5.98
CA THR A 44 12.66 7.06 6.08
C THR A 44 11.91 7.26 7.39
N SER A 45 11.93 8.48 7.93
CA SER A 45 11.24 8.83 9.17
C SER A 45 9.87 9.49 8.97
N PHE A 46 9.45 9.75 7.74
CA PHE A 46 8.20 10.46 7.43
C PHE A 46 7.06 9.52 7.03
N ALA A 47 7.35 8.26 6.72
CA ALA A 47 6.37 7.25 6.35
C ALA A 47 6.88 5.84 6.70
N ASP A 48 5.99 4.99 7.23
CA ASP A 48 6.31 3.61 7.57
C ASP A 48 6.19 2.66 6.37
N TYR A 49 5.20 2.90 5.50
CA TYR A 49 4.92 2.03 4.35
C TYR A 49 4.55 2.84 3.11
N PHE A 50 4.93 2.32 1.93
CA PHE A 50 4.30 2.70 0.66
C PHE A 50 3.44 1.57 0.13
N LEU A 51 2.17 1.87 -0.14
CA LEU A 51 1.27 0.99 -0.88
C LEU A 51 1.23 1.45 -2.34
N ILE A 52 1.71 0.60 -3.24
CA ILE A 52 1.72 0.82 -4.68
C ILE A 52 0.72 -0.13 -5.31
N CYS A 53 -0.17 0.39 -6.16
CA CYS A 53 -1.09 -0.42 -6.94
C CYS A 53 -1.40 0.26 -8.28
N SER A 54 -1.99 -0.50 -9.20
CA SER A 54 -2.37 -0.04 -10.54
C SER A 54 -3.89 -0.14 -10.73
N GLY A 55 -4.45 0.81 -11.48
CA GLY A 55 -5.82 0.71 -12.00
C GLY A 55 -5.79 0.66 -13.53
N ALA A 56 -6.74 -0.06 -14.12
CA ALA A 56 -6.87 -0.23 -15.57
C ALA A 56 -7.36 1.04 -16.31
N SER A 57 -7.83 2.06 -15.57
CA SER A 57 -8.22 3.36 -16.14
C SER A 57 -8.11 4.47 -15.09
N THR A 58 -8.04 5.72 -15.54
CA THR A 58 -8.02 6.90 -14.64
C THR A 58 -9.22 6.92 -13.69
N ARG A 59 -10.41 6.53 -14.18
CA ARG A 59 -11.61 6.44 -13.34
C ARG A 59 -11.47 5.40 -12.22
N GLN A 60 -10.87 4.25 -12.53
CA GLN A 60 -10.63 3.21 -11.53
C GLN A 60 -9.57 3.66 -10.52
N VAL A 61 -8.48 4.29 -10.99
CA VAL A 61 -7.45 4.87 -10.11
C VAL A 61 -8.07 5.85 -9.12
N GLN A 62 -8.93 6.76 -9.59
CA GLN A 62 -9.64 7.69 -8.71
C GLN A 62 -10.52 6.94 -7.69
N ALA A 63 -11.31 5.95 -8.14
CA ALA A 63 -12.16 5.17 -7.26
C ALA A 63 -11.38 4.37 -6.19
N ILE A 64 -10.18 3.88 -6.53
CA ILE A 64 -9.27 3.23 -5.57
C ILE A 64 -8.82 4.23 -4.51
N SER A 65 -8.33 5.40 -4.93
CA SER A 65 -7.86 6.45 -4.03
C SER A 65 -8.98 6.96 -3.11
N ASP A 66 -10.17 7.21 -3.67
CA ASP A 66 -11.32 7.71 -2.92
C ASP A 66 -11.75 6.71 -1.82
N GLU A 67 -11.80 5.41 -2.15
CA GLU A 67 -12.18 4.37 -1.20
C GLU A 67 -11.17 4.20 -0.06
N ILE A 68 -9.87 4.31 -0.38
CA ILE A 68 -8.82 4.27 0.64
C ILE A 68 -8.96 5.49 1.56
N LEU A 69 -9.17 6.68 1.00
CA LEU A 69 -9.33 7.91 1.77
C LEU A 69 -10.60 7.92 2.64
N GLU A 70 -11.69 7.32 2.16
CA GLU A 70 -12.96 7.24 2.91
C GLU A 70 -12.88 6.28 4.10
N LYS A 71 -12.08 5.21 3.99
CA LYS A 71 -11.99 4.14 5.00
C LYS A 71 -10.90 4.34 6.04
N LEU A 72 -9.86 5.11 5.73
CA LEU A 72 -8.79 5.47 6.66
C LEU A 72 -9.23 6.61 7.60
#